data_AF-A0A662U909-F1
#
_entry.id   AF-A0A662U909-F1
#
_cell.length_a   1.000
_cell.length_b   1.000
_cell.length_c   1.000
_cell.angle_alpha   90.00
_cell.angle_beta   90.00
_cell.angle_gamma   90.00
#
_symmetry.space_group_name_H-M   'P 1'
#
loop_
_entity.id
_entity.type
_entity.pdbx_description
1 polymer ?
#
loop_
_entity_poly.entity_id
_entity_poly.type
_entity_poly.pdbx_seq_one_letter_code
_entity_poly.pdbx_strand_id
1 'polypeptide(L)'
;LIDIEDIKKIATALKKFVFKAKGRVVFVVQQFIPYENILNEKYRKMRRTEPEKVVEAAEAVAKILPIQVYCRTLEFGTKQV
;
A
#
# COMPACT_ATOMS: atom_id res chain seq x y z
N LEU A 1 4.50 6.86 -10.63
CA LEU A 1 4.31 5.79 -9.64
C LEU A 1 4.31 6.47 -8.30
N ILE A 2 3.50 5.96 -7.37
CA ILE A 2 3.48 6.42 -5.99
C ILE A 2 4.70 5.80 -5.30
N ASP A 3 5.52 6.62 -4.65
CA ASP A 3 6.65 6.15 -3.85
C ASP A 3 6.28 5.94 -2.38
N ILE A 4 7.25 5.54 -1.56
CA ILE A 4 7.04 5.34 -0.12
C ILE A 4 6.63 6.64 0.58
N GLU A 5 7.16 7.79 0.15
CA GLU A 5 6.83 9.08 0.77
C GLU A 5 5.41 9.53 0.46
N ASP A 6 4.93 9.29 -0.74
CA ASP A 6 3.55 9.51 -1.11
C ASP A 6 2.61 8.61 -0.30
N ILE A 7 2.97 7.35 -0.07
CA ILE A 7 2.22 6.44 0.80
C ILE A 7 2.17 6.97 2.24
N LYS A 8 3.29 7.46 2.79
CA LYS A 8 3.34 8.08 4.14
C LYS A 8 2.48 9.34 4.23
N LYS A 9 2.44 10.17 3.18
CA LYS A 9 1.56 11.35 3.11
C LYS A 9 0.09 10.94 3.13
N ILE A 10 -0.29 9.91 2.35
CA ILE A 10 -1.65 9.35 2.34
C ILE A 10 -2.01 8.84 3.74
N ALA A 11 -1.15 8.03 4.36
CA ALA A 11 -1.35 7.52 5.72
C ALA A 11 -1.56 8.64 6.73
N THR A 12 -0.72 9.68 6.69
CA THR A 12 -0.82 10.85 7.57
C THR A 12 -2.15 11.59 7.36
N ALA A 13 -2.56 11.80 6.11
CA ALA A 13 -3.84 12.44 5.79
C ALA A 13 -5.04 11.61 6.26
N LEU A 14 -4.94 10.28 6.19
CA LEU A 14 -6.00 9.36 6.59
C LEU A 14 -6.14 9.23 8.11
N LYS A 15 -5.07 9.47 8.87
CA LYS A 15 -5.02 9.31 10.34
C LYS A 15 -6.21 9.94 11.08
N LYS A 16 -6.66 11.13 10.65
CA LYS A 16 -7.79 11.85 11.26
C LYS A 16 -9.17 11.22 11.02
N PHE A 17 -9.30 10.39 9.99
CA PHE A 17 -10.57 9.74 9.64
C PHE A 17 -10.71 8.36 10.27
N VAL A 18 -9.60 7.67 10.50
CA VAL A 18 -9.62 6.29 11.01
C VAL A 18 -10.28 6.17 12.38
N PHE A 19 -10.09 7.17 13.25
CA PHE A 19 -10.74 7.24 14.57
C PHE A 19 -12.27 7.40 14.52
N LYS A 20 -12.83 7.85 13.39
CA LYS A 20 -14.27 8.07 13.24
C LYS A 20 -15.00 6.83 12.72
N ALA A 21 -14.27 5.77 12.39
CA ALA A 21 -14.87 4.57 11.84
C ALA A 21 -15.65 3.80 12.93
N LYS A 22 -16.86 3.34 12.60
CA LYS A 22 -17.73 2.55 13.49
C LYS A 22 -17.39 1.05 13.49
N GLY A 23 -16.29 0.64 12.86
CA GLY A 23 -15.91 -0.75 12.69
C GLY A 23 -14.41 -0.91 12.43
N ARG A 24 -13.98 -2.15 12.21
CA ARG A 24 -12.57 -2.47 11.95
C ARG A 24 -12.13 -1.86 10.62
N VAL A 25 -11.12 -1.01 10.67
CA VAL A 25 -10.44 -0.47 9.49
C VAL A 25 -9.04 -1.03 9.43
N VAL A 26 -8.61 -1.40 8.23
CA VAL A 26 -7.25 -1.86 7.94
C VAL A 26 -6.70 -1.08 6.77
N PHE A 27 -5.38 -0.92 6.72
CA PHE A 27 -4.68 -0.30 5.59
C PHE A 27 -3.91 -1.39 4.84
N VAL A 28 -4.02 -1.44 3.51
CA VAL A 28 -3.34 -2.47 2.71
C VAL A 28 -2.44 -1.80 1.68
N VAL A 29 -1.14 -2.10 1.73
CA VAL A 29 -0.20 -1.77 0.66
C VAL A 29 -0.16 -2.92 -0.32
N GLN A 30 -0.60 -2.67 -1.56
CA GLN A 30 -0.70 -3.68 -2.61
C GLN A 30 0.43 -3.50 -3.63
N GLN A 31 1.08 -4.61 -4.00
CA GLN A 31 2.05 -4.64 -5.09
C GLN A 31 1.37 -4.21 -6.40
N PHE A 32 2.00 -3.26 -7.11
CA PHE A 32 1.58 -2.90 -8.46
C PHE A 32 1.97 -4.01 -9.45
N ILE A 33 1.00 -4.45 -10.25
CA ILE A 33 1.17 -5.46 -11.30
C ILE A 33 0.67 -4.86 -12.63
N PRO A 34 1.50 -4.84 -13.68
CA PRO A 34 1.18 -4.21 -14.95
C PRO A 34 0.26 -5.10 -15.82
N TYR A 35 -1.05 -5.10 -15.55
CA TYR A 35 -2.01 -5.86 -16.36
C TYR A 35 -2.25 -5.25 -17.74
N GLU A 36 -2.60 -6.09 -18.72
CA GLU A 36 -2.81 -5.70 -20.13
C GLU A 36 -3.91 -4.64 -20.32
N ASN A 37 -4.89 -4.61 -19.42
CA ASN A 37 -6.03 -3.70 -19.47
C ASN A 37 -5.76 -2.31 -18.84
N ILE A 38 -4.56 -2.06 -18.33
CA ILE A 38 -4.20 -0.73 -17.81
C ILE A 38 -4.25 0.28 -18.97
N LEU A 39 -5.14 1.28 -18.86
CA LEU A 39 -5.42 2.27 -19.90
C LEU A 39 -4.16 3.00 -20.39
N ASN A 40 -3.29 3.38 -19.46
CA ASN A 40 -2.07 4.09 -19.79
C ASN A 40 -0.94 3.10 -20.14
N GLU A 41 -0.49 3.16 -21.40
CA GLU A 41 0.55 2.28 -21.94
C GLU A 41 1.86 2.31 -21.14
N LYS A 42 2.25 3.48 -20.61
CA LYS A 42 3.46 3.61 -19.79
C LYS A 42 3.40 2.68 -18.59
N TYR A 43 2.29 2.67 -17.86
CA TYR A 43 2.13 1.82 -16.66
C TYR A 43 1.97 0.34 -17.04
N ARG A 44 1.35 0.05 -18.18
CA ARG A 44 1.25 -1.31 -18.72
C ARG A 44 2.62 -1.92 -19.07
N LYS A 45 3.58 -1.11 -19.51
CA LYS A 45 4.93 -1.56 -19.86
C LYS A 45 5.92 -1.52 -18.69
N MET A 46 5.51 -1.03 -17.52
CA MET A 46 6.39 -0.98 -16.35
C MET A 46 6.55 -2.35 -15.72
N ARG A 47 7.67 -2.56 -15.01
CA ARG A 47 7.83 -3.76 -14.19
C ARG A 47 6.93 -3.68 -12.97
N ARG A 48 6.49 -4.84 -12.48
CA ARG A 48 5.86 -4.97 -11.17
C ARG A 48 6.78 -4.41 -10.08
N THR A 49 6.18 -3.90 -9.00
CA THR A 49 6.95 -3.42 -7.85
C THR A 49 7.65 -4.59 -7.15
N GLU A 50 8.89 -4.40 -6.73
CA GLU A 50 9.62 -5.37 -5.91
C GLU A 50 8.88 -5.61 -4.58
N PRO A 51 8.69 -6.87 -4.16
CA PRO A 51 7.90 -7.17 -2.98
C PRO A 51 8.50 -6.57 -1.70
N GLU A 52 9.82 -6.45 -1.59
CA GLU A 52 10.52 -5.84 -0.45
C GLU A 52 10.11 -4.36 -0.26
N LYS A 53 9.96 -3.60 -1.37
CA LYS A 53 9.49 -2.21 -1.32
C LYS A 53 8.05 -2.09 -0.83
N VAL A 54 7.21 -3.09 -1.14
CA VAL A 54 5.82 -3.14 -0.65
C VAL A 54 5.80 -3.38 0.86
N VAL A 55 6.67 -4.26 1.35
CA VAL A 55 6.84 -4.53 2.79
C VAL A 55 7.36 -3.29 3.51
N GLU A 56 8.43 -2.66 3.00
CA GLU A 56 9.01 -1.44 3.56
C GLU A 56 7.98 -0.30 3.66
N ALA A 57 7.19 -0.10 2.61
CA ALA A 57 6.11 0.89 2.61
C ALA A 57 5.05 0.57 3.67
N ALA A 58 4.67 -0.69 3.83
CA ALA A 58 3.68 -1.11 4.82
C ALA A 58 4.20 -0.90 6.25
N GLU A 59 5.46 -1.26 6.54
CA GLU A 59 6.11 -1.00 7.82
C GLU A 59 6.20 0.51 8.14
N ALA A 60 6.48 1.33 7.13
CA ALA A 60 6.49 2.79 7.28
C ALA A 60 5.10 3.33 7.66
N VAL A 61 4.03 2.79 7.06
CA VAL A 61 2.65 3.18 7.37
C VAL A 61 2.22 2.70 8.75
N ALA A 62 2.63 1.49 9.16
CA ALA A 62 2.33 0.92 10.48
C ALA A 62 2.84 1.80 11.63
N LYS A 63 3.93 2.55 11.41
CA LYS A 63 4.46 3.54 12.38
C LYS A 63 3.61 4.81 12.47
N ILE A 64 2.76 5.10 11.48
CA ILE A 64 1.97 6.34 11.37
C ILE A 64 0.52 6.13 11.81
N LEU A 65 -0.11 5.05 11.33
CA LEU A 65 -1.52 4.76 11.50
C LEU A 65 -1.76 3.88 12.74
N PRO A 66 -2.74 4.23 13.59
CA PRO A 66 -3.10 3.44 14.78
C PRO A 66 -4.07 2.29 14.43
N ILE A 67 -3.86 1.63 13.29
CA ILE A 67 -4.67 0.51 12.81
C ILE A 67 -3.79 -0.56 12.21
N GLN A 68 -4.35 -1.76 12.01
CA GLN A 68 -3.62 -2.86 11.38
C GLN A 68 -3.27 -2.51 9.94
N VAL A 69 -2.01 -2.77 9.59
CA VAL A 69 -1.48 -2.56 8.25
C VAL A 69 -1.09 -3.92 7.67
N TYR A 70 -1.44 -4.14 6.42
CA TYR A 70 -1.12 -5.34 5.68
C TYR A 70 -0.32 -4.97 4.43
N CYS A 71 0.55 -5.87 4.00
CA CYS A 71 1.09 -5.88 2.65
C CYS A 71 0.54 -7.08 1.88
N ARG A 72 0.36 -6.91 0.57
CA ARG A 72 0.00 -8.01 -0.32
C ARG A 72 0.87 -8.01 -1.57
N THR A 73 1.62 -9.10 -1.74
CA THR A 73 2.49 -9.36 -2.88
C THR A 73 2.16 -10.73 -3.48
N LEU A 74 2.60 -10.97 -4.72
CA LEU A 74 2.47 -12.29 -5.33
C LEU A 74 3.35 -13.32 -4.61
N GLU A 75 4.53 -12.90 -4.16
CA GLU A 75 5.56 -13.75 -3.56
C GLU A 75 5.22 -14.19 -2.13
N PHE A 76 4.70 -13.27 -1.32
CA PHE A 76 4.50 -13.49 0.11
C PHE A 76 3.02 -13.61 0.49
N GLY A 77 2.11 -13.50 -0.48
CA GLY A 77 0.68 -13.47 -0.24
C GLY A 77 0.28 -12.22 0.55
N THR A 78 -0.64 -12.38 1.50
CA THR A 78 -1.05 -11.28 2.40
C THR A 78 -0.43 -11.48 3.77
N LYS A 79 0.29 -10.48 4.25
CA LYS A 79 0.94 -10.49 5.57
C LYS A 79 0.59 -9.23 6.34
N GLN A 80 0.29 -9.38 7.63
CA GLN A 80 0.22 -8.23 8.54
C GLN A 80 1.64 -7.82 8.93
N VAL A 81 1.92 -6.53 8.87
CA VAL A 81 3.16 -5.91 9.38
C VAL A 81 2.94 -5.25 10.73
#